data_AF-S7ZG69-F1
#
_entry.id   AF-S7ZG69-F1
#
_cell.length_a   1.000
_cell.length_b   1.000
_cell.length_c   1.000
_cell.angle_alpha   90.00
_cell.angle_beta   90.00
_cell.angle_gamma   90.00
#
_symmetry.space_group_name_H-M   'P 1'
#
loop_
_entity.id
_entity.type
_entity.pdbx_description
1 polymer ?
#
loop_
_entity_poly.entity_id
_entity_poly.type
_entity_poly.pdbx_seq_one_letter_code
_entity_poly.pdbx_strand_id
1 'polypeptide(L)'
;MPLVFCPNCSNALTISRADSTTQYPMGVNRFECRTCPYEDIIGDRSYYERTEMKQKEVEDVFGGANEFANADSVATQCPAENCNGDRAYFFQLQIRSADEPMTTFLKCTSCGARWREN
;
A
#
# COMPACT_ATOMS: atom_id res chain seq x y z
N MET A 1 16.76 -4.38 -7.43
CA MET A 1 16.33 -3.19 -8.18
C MET A 1 17.50 -2.47 -8.79
N PRO A 2 17.93 -2.78 -10.02
CA PRO A 2 18.39 -1.76 -10.92
C PRO A 2 17.16 -1.26 -11.69
N LEU A 3 16.45 -0.27 -11.13
CA LEU A 3 15.67 0.62 -11.98
C LEU A 3 16.69 1.34 -12.86
N VAL A 4 16.72 1.01 -14.15
CA VAL A 4 17.72 1.55 -15.07
C VAL A 4 17.24 2.93 -15.50
N PHE A 5 17.85 3.95 -14.91
CA PHE A 5 17.63 5.34 -15.26
C PHE A 5 18.68 5.79 -16.27
N CYS A 6 18.31 6.72 -17.14
CA CYS A 6 19.27 7.38 -18.01
C CYS A 6 20.27 8.20 -17.17
N PRO A 7 21.59 8.05 -17.38
CA PRO A 7 22.59 8.82 -16.64
C PRO A 7 22.56 10.32 -16.93
N ASN A 8 21.97 10.75 -18.04
CA ASN A 8 21.96 12.16 -18.47
C ASN A 8 20.72 12.93 -18.00
N CYS A 9 19.54 12.32 -18.01
CA CYS A 9 18.28 13.00 -17.68
C CYS A 9 17.50 12.36 -16.53
N SER A 10 18.04 11.31 -15.90
CA SER A 10 17.41 10.57 -14.79
C SER A 10 16.01 10.01 -15.06
N ASN A 11 15.57 10.00 -16.32
CA ASN A 11 14.29 9.41 -16.70
C ASN A 11 14.39 7.89 -16.80
N ALA A 12 13.26 7.21 -16.55
CA ALA A 12 13.14 5.76 -16.70
C ALA A 12 13.37 5.36 -18.17
N LEU A 13 14.24 4.40 -18.40
CA LEU A 13 14.48 3.85 -19.73
C LEU A 13 13.34 2.91 -20.15
N THR A 14 12.99 2.95 -21.43
CA THR A 14 11.98 2.07 -22.03
C THR A 14 12.63 1.03 -22.91
N ILE A 15 12.05 -0.16 -23.01
CA ILE A 15 12.58 -1.24 -23.85
C ILE A 15 12.00 -1.10 -25.25
N SER A 16 12.86 -1.00 -26.26
CA SER A 16 12.53 -1.03 -27.69
C SER A 16 13.40 -2.04 -28.43
N ARG A 17 13.09 -2.35 -29.69
CA ARG A 17 13.92 -3.25 -30.51
C ARG A 17 14.85 -2.45 -31.40
N ALA A 18 16.16 -2.70 -31.28
CA ALA A 18 17.19 -2.19 -32.17
C ALA A 18 17.12 -2.83 -33.56
N ASP A 19 17.51 -2.03 -34.55
CA ASP A 19 17.62 -2.47 -35.93
C ASP A 19 18.70 -3.54 -36.09
N SER A 20 18.59 -4.35 -37.14
CA SER A 20 19.57 -5.39 -37.42
C SER A 20 20.93 -4.76 -37.74
N THR A 21 21.91 -5.06 -36.89
CA THR A 21 23.31 -4.61 -37.07
C THR A 21 24.16 -5.79 -37.52
N THR A 22 25.33 -5.55 -38.12
CA THR A 22 26.27 -6.61 -38.55
C THR A 22 26.62 -7.61 -37.44
N GLN A 23 26.62 -7.17 -36.18
CA GLN A 23 26.85 -8.02 -35.00
C GLN A 23 25.58 -8.76 -34.52
N TYR A 24 24.38 -8.24 -34.82
CA TYR A 24 23.10 -8.76 -34.37
C TYR A 24 22.08 -8.79 -35.54
N PRO A 25 22.14 -9.82 -36.40
CA PRO A 25 21.32 -9.88 -37.62
C PRO A 25 19.82 -10.08 -37.34
N MET A 26 19.46 -10.60 -36.16
CA MET A 26 18.07 -10.88 -35.75
C MET A 26 17.42 -9.72 -34.96
N GLY A 27 18.15 -8.62 -34.73
CA GLY A 27 17.73 -7.53 -33.87
C GLY A 27 17.85 -7.89 -32.38
N VAL A 28 18.22 -6.91 -31.56
CA VAL A 28 18.36 -7.05 -30.10
C VAL A 28 17.48 -6.03 -29.39
N ASN A 29 17.13 -6.30 -28.15
CA ASN A 29 16.40 -5.32 -27.35
C ASN A 29 17.39 -4.19 -26.95
N ARG A 30 16.92 -2.95 -26.90
CA ARG A 30 17.67 -1.79 -26.41
C ARG A 30 16.87 -1.05 -25.34
N PHE A 31 17.57 -0.42 -24.41
CA PHE A 31 17.02 0.60 -23.55
C PHE A 31 17.13 1.96 -24.24
N GLU A 32 15.99 2.60 -24.43
CA GLU A 32 15.86 3.91 -25.07
C GLU A 32 15.25 4.90 -24.08
N CYS A 33 15.86 6.08 -23.97
CA CYS A 33 15.27 7.19 -23.25
C CYS A 33 14.32 7.98 -24.15
N ARG A 34 13.11 8.29 -23.65
CA ARG A 34 12.13 9.09 -24.42
C ARG A 34 12.43 10.59 -24.48
N THR A 35 13.42 11.06 -23.71
CA THR A 35 13.69 12.50 -23.53
C THR A 35 15.06 12.91 -24.06
N CYS A 36 15.99 11.96 -24.20
CA CYS A 36 17.32 12.23 -24.70
C CYS A 36 17.76 11.07 -25.62
N PRO A 37 18.74 11.26 -26.52
CA PRO A 37 19.18 10.25 -27.49
C PRO A 37 20.04 9.14 -26.85
N TYR A 38 19.84 8.86 -25.57
CA TYR A 38 20.56 7.81 -24.87
C TYR A 38 19.96 6.46 -25.24
N GLU A 39 20.80 5.60 -25.80
CA GLU A 39 20.49 4.22 -26.18
C GLU A 39 21.54 3.29 -25.59
N ASP A 40 21.09 2.17 -25.03
CA ASP A 40 21.97 1.13 -24.49
C ASP A 40 21.47 -0.26 -24.92
N ILE A 41 22.36 -1.11 -25.44
CA ILE A 41 21.97 -2.38 -26.04
C ILE A 41 21.87 -3.47 -24.96
N ILE A 42 20.69 -4.08 -24.86
CA ILE A 42 20.44 -5.25 -24.03
C ILE A 42 20.87 -6.45 -24.86
N GLY A 43 22.17 -6.76 -24.83
CA GLY A 43 22.74 -7.96 -25.45
C GLY A 43 22.25 -9.25 -24.77
N ASP A 44 23.16 -10.19 -24.51
CA ASP A 44 22.80 -11.50 -23.93
C ASP A 44 22.44 -11.48 -22.43
N ARG A 45 22.35 -10.29 -21.82
CA ARG A 45 22.04 -10.14 -20.40
C ARG A 45 20.53 -10.19 -20.19
N SER A 46 20.07 -11.20 -19.45
CA SER A 46 18.68 -11.27 -19.02
C SER A 46 18.40 -10.28 -17.89
N TYR A 47 17.39 -9.43 -18.07
CA TYR A 47 16.88 -8.50 -17.05
C TYR A 47 15.53 -9.00 -16.55
N TYR A 48 15.54 -9.67 -15.40
CA TYR A 48 14.33 -10.01 -14.67
C TYR A 48 14.56 -9.78 -13.18
N GLU A 49 13.61 -9.15 -12.51
CA GLU A 49 13.59 -9.04 -11.06
C GLU A 49 12.27 -9.62 -10.57
N ARG A 50 12.36 -10.70 -9.81
CA ARG A 50 11.23 -11.27 -9.09
C ARG A 50 11.39 -10.87 -7.64
N THR A 51 10.65 -9.84 -7.23
CA THR A 51 10.53 -9.49 -5.82
C THR A 51 9.29 -10.16 -5.27
N GLU A 52 9.48 -11.04 -4.28
CA GLU A 52 8.36 -11.58 -3.51
C GLU A 52 7.82 -10.47 -2.62
N MET A 53 6.64 -9.96 -2.95
CA MET A 53 5.96 -8.97 -2.14
C MET A 53 5.50 -9.65 -0.85
N LYS A 54 6.24 -9.43 0.24
CA LYS A 54 5.75 -9.76 1.57
C LYS A 54 4.55 -8.87 1.86
N GLN A 55 3.42 -9.48 2.20
CA GLN A 55 2.26 -8.75 2.68
C GLN A 55 2.70 -7.96 3.92
N LYS A 56 2.54 -6.64 3.89
CA LYS A 56 2.74 -5.81 5.07
C LYS A 56 1.76 -6.31 6.13
N GLU A 57 2.26 -6.70 7.29
CA GLU A 57 1.41 -6.94 8.45
C GLU A 57 0.68 -5.62 8.71
N VAL A 58 -0.65 -5.65 8.53
CA VAL A 58 -1.49 -4.50 8.84
C VAL A 58 -1.46 -4.40 10.35
N GLU A 59 -0.60 -3.52 10.86
CA GLU A 59 -0.68 -3.07 12.24
C GLU A 59 -2.13 -2.65 12.47
N ASP A 60 -2.72 -3.19 13.54
CA ASP A 60 -4.10 -2.90 13.90
C ASP A 60 -4.18 -1.38 14.10
N VAL A 61 -4.83 -0.69 13.16
CA VAL A 61 -4.98 0.78 13.12
C VAL A 61 -5.59 1.32 14.42
N PHE A 62 -6.17 0.43 15.22
CA PHE A 62 -6.85 0.70 16.48
C PHE A 62 -6.02 0.42 17.73
N GLY A 63 -4.71 0.22 17.62
CA GLY A 63 -3.83 0.31 18.77
C GLY A 63 -3.88 -0.86 19.75
N GLY A 64 -2.82 -1.02 20.53
CA GLY A 64 -2.73 -2.06 21.56
C GLY A 64 -3.76 -1.91 22.70
N ALA A 65 -3.77 -2.86 23.62
CA ALA A 65 -4.70 -2.89 24.76
C ALA A 65 -4.74 -1.60 25.62
N ASN A 66 -3.65 -0.82 25.61
CA ASN A 66 -3.46 0.36 26.47
C ASN A 66 -3.84 1.70 25.82
N GLU A 67 -4.10 1.75 24.51
CA GLU A 67 -4.36 3.04 23.82
C GLU A 67 -5.77 3.60 24.06
N PHE A 68 -6.68 2.77 24.54
CA PHE A 68 -8.02 3.19 24.96
C PHE A 68 -8.09 3.68 26.41
N ALA A 69 -6.99 3.69 27.15
CA ALA A 69 -6.99 4.10 28.56
C ALA A 69 -7.45 5.56 28.76
N ASN A 70 -7.19 6.42 27.77
CA ASN A 70 -7.60 7.83 27.76
C ASN A 70 -8.74 8.13 26.77
N ALA A 71 -9.32 7.11 26.14
CA ALA A 71 -10.40 7.30 25.19
C ALA A 71 -11.71 7.59 25.92
N ASP A 72 -12.53 8.46 25.34
CA ASP A 72 -13.86 8.75 25.87
C ASP A 72 -14.74 7.50 25.82
N SER A 73 -15.57 7.34 26.85
CA SER A 73 -16.48 6.20 26.98
C SER A 73 -17.93 6.66 26.87
N VAL A 74 -18.75 5.88 26.16
CA VAL A 74 -20.19 6.07 26.03
C VAL A 74 -20.93 4.90 26.66
N ALA A 75 -22.11 5.17 27.22
CA ALA A 75 -23.01 4.12 27.70
C ALA A 75 -23.72 3.49 26.50
N THR A 76 -23.34 2.27 26.14
CA THR A 76 -23.93 1.50 25.05
C THR A 76 -23.81 0.02 25.36
N GLN A 77 -24.85 -0.74 25.02
CA GLN A 77 -24.88 -2.17 25.27
C GLN A 77 -24.01 -2.90 24.25
N CYS A 78 -23.13 -3.77 24.72
CA CYS A 78 -22.30 -4.59 23.84
C CYS A 78 -23.19 -5.53 23.00
N PRO A 79 -23.01 -5.60 21.66
CA PRO A 79 -23.76 -6.51 20.80
C PRO A 79 -23.28 -7.97 20.85
N ALA A 80 -22.29 -8.29 21.69
CA ALA A 80 -21.76 -9.64 21.80
C ALA A 80 -22.63 -10.46 22.73
N GLU A 81 -23.16 -11.60 22.25
CA GLU A 81 -24.04 -12.52 23.00
C GLU A 81 -23.49 -12.96 24.37
N ASN A 82 -22.16 -12.95 24.53
CA ASN A 82 -21.48 -13.35 25.77
C ASN A 82 -21.05 -12.17 26.65
N CYS A 83 -21.51 -10.95 26.37
CA CYS A 83 -21.08 -9.75 27.11
C CYS A 83 -22.25 -8.81 27.41
N ASN A 84 -22.56 -8.65 28.70
CA ASN A 84 -23.52 -7.66 29.21
C ASN A 84 -22.82 -6.36 29.64
N GLY A 85 -21.81 -5.92 28.88
CA GLY A 85 -21.12 -4.67 29.16
C GLY A 85 -21.93 -3.47 28.68
N ASP A 86 -22.14 -2.48 29.56
CA ASP A 86 -22.93 -1.27 29.27
C ASP A 86 -22.07 -0.05 28.87
N ARG A 87 -20.74 -0.22 28.75
CA ARG A 87 -19.81 0.85 28.39
C ARG A 87 -18.85 0.43 27.29
N ALA A 88 -18.68 1.31 26.32
CA ALA A 88 -17.71 1.16 25.24
C ALA A 88 -16.87 2.43 25.09
N TYR A 89 -15.60 2.26 24.75
CA TYR A 89 -14.78 3.35 24.25
C TYR A 89 -15.24 3.70 22.84
N PHE A 90 -15.35 4.99 22.53
CA PHE A 90 -15.73 5.44 21.20
C PHE A 90 -14.64 6.33 20.60
N PHE A 91 -14.51 6.25 19.28
CA PHE A 91 -13.78 7.23 18.49
C PHE A 91 -14.47 7.36 17.14
N GLN A 92 -14.30 8.50 16.50
CA GLN A 92 -14.95 8.81 15.24
C GLN A 92 -13.88 9.02 14.18
N LEU A 93 -14.08 8.42 13.01
CA LEU A 93 -13.13 8.50 11.91
C LEU A 93 -13.87 8.77 10.59
N GLN A 94 -13.40 9.78 9.85
CA GLN A 94 -13.91 10.08 8.53
C GLN A 94 -13.28 9.14 7.50
N ILE A 95 -14.01 8.08 7.15
CA ILE A 95 -13.57 7.10 6.14
C ILE A 95 -14.17 7.37 4.75
N ARG A 96 -15.08 8.34 4.63
CA ARG A 96 -15.84 8.66 3.41
C ARG A 96 -15.72 10.14 3.03
N SER A 97 -16.40 10.51 1.94
CA SER A 97 -16.47 11.89 1.47
C SER A 97 -16.93 12.84 2.59
N ALA A 98 -16.53 14.12 2.53
CA ALA A 98 -16.86 15.10 3.56
C ALA A 98 -18.37 15.37 3.71
N ASP A 99 -19.17 14.97 2.72
CA ASP A 99 -20.63 15.16 2.71
C ASP A 99 -21.37 14.08 3.53
N GLU A 100 -20.69 13.00 3.92
CA GLU A 100 -21.25 11.95 4.77
C GLU A 100 -20.86 12.13 6.25
N PRO A 101 -21.76 11.80 7.20
CA PRO A 101 -21.45 11.90 8.62
C PRO A 101 -20.29 10.96 9.00
N MET A 102 -19.60 11.35 10.07
CA MET A 102 -18.42 10.62 10.53
C MET A 102 -18.81 9.25 11.10
N THR A 103 -18.08 8.20 10.71
CA THR A 103 -18.34 6.84 11.19
C THR A 103 -17.83 6.68 12.62
N THR A 104 -18.71 6.23 13.53
CA THR A 104 -18.35 5.93 14.91
C THR A 104 -17.90 4.47 15.04
N PHE A 105 -16.80 4.27 15.75
CA PHE A 105 -16.27 2.95 16.06
C PHE A 105 -16.28 2.78 17.57
N LEU A 106 -16.76 1.63 18.02
CA LEU A 106 -16.99 1.31 19.42
C LEU A 106 -16.19 0.07 19.79
N LYS A 107 -15.59 0.09 20.98
CA LYS A 107 -14.89 -1.05 21.58
C LYS A 107 -15.41 -1.28 22.98
N CYS A 108 -15.98 -2.46 23.25
CA CYS A 108 -16.47 -2.81 24.58
C CYS A 108 -15.32 -2.78 25.61
N THR A 109 -15.57 -2.18 26.76
CA THR A 109 -14.62 -2.13 27.89
C THR A 109 -14.41 -3.51 28.54
N SER A 110 -15.42 -4.38 28.51
CA SER A 110 -15.40 -5.68 29.19
C SER A 110 -14.87 -6.83 28.33
N CYS A 111 -15.30 -6.95 27.08
CA CYS A 111 -14.93 -8.08 26.20
C CYS A 111 -14.01 -7.69 25.04
N GLY A 112 -13.77 -6.40 24.83
CA GLY A 112 -12.95 -5.91 23.72
C GLY A 112 -13.57 -6.08 22.33
N ALA A 113 -14.83 -6.53 22.23
CA ALA A 113 -15.55 -6.61 20.97
C ALA A 113 -15.62 -5.23 20.31
N ARG A 114 -15.43 -5.19 19.00
CA ARG A 114 -15.45 -3.96 18.20
C ARG A 114 -16.62 -3.98 17.24
N TRP A 115 -17.34 -2.87 17.15
CA TRP A 115 -18.41 -2.71 16.16
C TRP A 115 -18.46 -1.27 15.66
N ARG A 116 -19.23 -1.07 14.59
CA ARG A 116 -19.43 0.22 13.94
C ARG A 116 -20.87 0.64 14.14
N GLU A 117 -21.06 1.92 14.41
CA GLU A 117 -22.38 2.56 14.47
C GLU A 117 -22.37 3.74 13.48
N ASN A 118 -23.41 3.80 12.64
CA ASN A 118 -23.57 4.78 11.57
C ASN A 118 -24.99 5.31 11.57
#